data_AF-A0A7J8IEK1-F1
#
_entry.id   AF-A0A7J8IEK1-F1
#
_cell.length_a   1.000
_cell.length_b   1.000
_cell.length_c   1.000
_cell.angle_alpha   90.00
_cell.angle_beta   90.00
_cell.angle_gamma   90.00
#
_symmetry.space_group_name_H-M   'P 1'
#
loop_
_entity.id
_entity.type
_entity.pdbx_description
1 polymer ?
#
loop_
_entity_poly.entity_id
_entity_poly.type
_entity_poly.pdbx_seq_one_letter_code
_entity_poly.pdbx_strand_id
1 'polypeptide(L)'
;MGSPGQRLCEEARCPVCLDFLQDPVSVDCGHSFCLRCISEFCDKSDREQGGLFACPQCRGPFKREGFRPNRQLANLVDGLRQLGRVAGPLGMQCPQHGHELSRFCEEDQKALCWACDSGPEHRGHRTAPLQEAAQRHQAELQMALELVRKEMEEALTQEANVGKKTVIWKKLWGLLFLALEP
;
A
#
# COMPACT_ATOMS: atom_id res chain seq x y z
N MET A 1 8.93 18.68 12.85
CA MET A 1 8.09 19.58 12.03
C MET A 1 8.67 19.58 10.64
N GLY A 2 7.97 19.01 9.65
CA GLY A 2 8.48 18.91 8.28
C GLY A 2 8.69 20.30 7.65
N SER A 3 9.59 20.38 6.67
CA SER A 3 9.80 21.62 5.92
C SER A 3 8.51 22.04 5.19
N PRO A 4 8.32 23.34 4.87
CA PRO A 4 7.16 23.79 4.10
C PRO A 4 6.95 23.02 2.79
N GLY A 5 8.05 22.60 2.14
CA GLY A 5 8.02 21.77 0.94
C GLY A 5 7.50 20.35 1.17
N GLN A 6 7.81 19.74 2.33
CA GLN A 6 7.31 18.39 2.67
C GLN A 6 5.78 18.37 2.86
N ARG A 7 5.23 19.38 3.54
CA ARG A 7 3.77 19.50 3.73
C ARG A 7 3.02 19.65 2.40
N LEU A 8 3.58 20.45 1.49
CA LEU A 8 3.01 20.62 0.15
C LEU A 8 3.04 19.31 -0.67
N CYS A 9 4.05 18.47 -0.48
CA CYS A 9 4.11 17.17 -1.14
C CYS A 9 3.06 16.19 -0.60
N GLU A 10 2.82 16.21 0.71
CA GLU A 10 1.77 15.41 1.35
C GLU A 10 0.38 15.83 0.86
N GLU A 11 0.12 17.14 0.76
CA GLU A 11 -1.13 17.70 0.23
C GLU A 11 -1.36 17.40 -1.26
N ALA A 12 -0.27 17.20 -2.02
CA ALA A 12 -0.31 16.89 -3.46
C ALA A 12 -0.54 15.40 -3.77
N ARG A 13 -0.69 14.55 -2.74
CA ARG A 13 -0.91 13.10 -2.90
C ARG A 13 -2.38 12.73 -2.97
N CYS A 14 -2.67 11.74 -3.78
CA CYS A 14 -3.98 11.11 -3.88
C CYS A 14 -4.24 10.27 -2.62
N PRO A 15 -5.34 10.48 -1.87
CA PRO A 15 -5.67 9.69 -0.69
C PRO A 15 -5.96 8.21 -0.97
N VAL A 16 -6.19 7.84 -2.23
CA VAL A 16 -6.52 6.46 -2.64
C VAL A 16 -5.28 5.65 -3.01
N CYS A 17 -4.42 6.17 -3.88
CA CYS A 17 -3.19 5.45 -4.30
C CYS A 17 -1.94 5.89 -3.55
N LEU A 18 -2.02 6.93 -2.72
CA LEU A 18 -0.95 7.50 -1.90
C LEU A 18 0.25 8.05 -2.69
N ASP A 19 0.11 8.19 -4.00
CA ASP A 19 1.09 8.80 -4.92
C ASP A 19 0.64 10.21 -5.33
N PHE A 20 1.52 10.99 -5.94
CA PHE A 20 1.20 12.30 -6.49
C PHE A 20 0.00 12.23 -7.45
N LEU A 21 -0.94 13.17 -7.28
CA LEU A 21 -2.15 13.24 -8.09
C LEU A 21 -1.84 13.24 -9.60
N GLN A 22 -2.42 12.28 -10.31
CA GLN A 22 -2.36 12.18 -11.77
C GLN A 22 -3.72 12.50 -12.34
N ASP A 23 -3.79 13.51 -13.21
CA ASP A 23 -5.03 14.05 -13.75
C ASP A 23 -6.06 14.34 -12.63
N PRO A 24 -5.73 15.23 -11.68
CA PRO A 24 -6.56 15.48 -10.51
C PRO A 24 -7.95 15.95 -10.88
N VAL A 25 -8.94 15.32 -10.26
CA VAL A 25 -10.34 15.73 -10.28
C VAL A 25 -10.79 16.04 -8.86
N SER A 26 -11.50 17.15 -8.70
CA SER A 26 -12.17 17.52 -7.46
C SER A 26 -13.61 17.01 -7.49
N VAL A 27 -14.09 16.47 -6.36
CA VAL A 27 -15.49 16.08 -6.15
C VAL A 27 -16.27 17.18 -5.41
N ASP A 28 -17.58 17.02 -5.25
CA ASP A 28 -18.49 18.04 -4.70
C ASP A 28 -18.06 18.59 -3.32
N CYS A 29 -17.43 17.76 -2.49
CA CYS A 29 -16.91 18.17 -1.17
C CYS A 29 -15.54 18.89 -1.22
N GLY A 30 -14.97 19.13 -2.41
CA GLY A 30 -13.71 19.84 -2.62
C GLY A 30 -12.43 18.99 -2.55
N HIS A 31 -12.51 17.73 -2.09
CA HIS A 31 -11.36 16.83 -2.08
C HIS A 31 -10.98 16.40 -3.50
N SER A 32 -9.67 16.21 -3.71
CA SER A 32 -9.11 15.90 -5.03
C SER A 32 -8.46 14.52 -5.07
N PHE A 33 -8.66 13.80 -6.18
CA PHE A 33 -8.21 12.44 -6.39
C PHE A 33 -7.68 12.28 -7.83
N CYS A 34 -6.88 11.24 -8.10
CA CYS A 34 -6.60 10.87 -9.48
C CYS A 34 -7.89 10.47 -10.19
N LEU A 35 -8.09 10.90 -11.43
CA LEU A 35 -9.26 10.52 -12.23
C LEU A 35 -9.50 9.01 -12.24
N ARG A 36 -8.44 8.23 -12.47
CA ARG A 36 -8.52 6.75 -12.46
C ARG A 36 -9.00 6.21 -11.11
N CYS A 37 -8.39 6.68 -10.01
CA CYS A 37 -8.69 6.17 -8.67
C CYS A 37 -10.15 6.41 -8.27
N ILE A 38 -10.67 7.61 -8.50
CA ILE A 38 -12.06 7.92 -8.12
C ILE A 38 -13.07 7.27 -9.07
N SER A 39 -12.71 7.08 -10.34
CA SER A 39 -13.56 6.36 -11.30
C SER A 39 -13.70 4.89 -10.91
N GLU A 40 -12.57 4.21 -10.65
CA GLU A 40 -12.59 2.82 -10.17
C GLU A 40 -13.32 2.65 -8.84
N PHE A 41 -13.23 3.65 -7.95
CA PHE A 41 -13.98 3.67 -6.71
C PHE A 41 -15.49 3.70 -6.97
N CYS A 42 -15.96 4.55 -7.89
CA CYS A 42 -17.36 4.62 -8.28
C CYS A 42 -17.81 3.31 -8.96
N ASP A 43 -17.03 2.76 -9.89
CA ASP A 43 -17.38 1.53 -10.61
C ASP A 43 -17.57 0.32 -9.67
N LYS A 44 -16.82 0.27 -8.55
CA LYS A 44 -16.97 -0.76 -7.51
C LYS A 44 -18.21 -0.57 -6.63
N SER A 45 -18.69 0.66 -6.48
CA SER A 45 -19.80 1.03 -5.57
C SER A 45 -21.14 1.23 -6.28
N ASP A 46 -21.15 1.35 -7.61
CA ASP A 46 -22.34 1.59 -8.44
C ASP A 46 -23.34 0.42 -8.45
N ARG A 47 -22.96 -0.74 -7.90
CA ARG A 47 -23.83 -1.92 -7.84
C ARG A 47 -24.98 -1.80 -6.83
N GLU A 48 -24.98 -0.78 -5.95
CA GLU A 48 -25.92 -0.74 -4.82
C GLU A 48 -26.68 0.58 -4.62
N GLN A 49 -26.21 1.74 -5.13
CA GLN A 49 -26.66 3.05 -4.61
C GLN A 49 -26.78 4.18 -5.66
N GLY A 50 -27.65 4.03 -6.66
CA GLY A 50 -28.34 5.15 -7.36
C GLY A 50 -27.55 6.40 -7.79
N GLY A 51 -26.24 6.30 -8.05
CA GLY A 51 -25.38 7.41 -8.47
C GLY A 51 -24.91 8.39 -7.38
N LEU A 52 -25.07 8.07 -6.08
CA LEU A 52 -24.57 8.89 -4.97
C LEU A 52 -23.48 8.15 -4.19
N PHE A 53 -22.30 8.75 -4.09
CA PHE A 53 -21.11 8.12 -3.51
C PHE A 53 -20.61 8.88 -2.28
N ALA A 54 -19.91 8.20 -1.37
CA ALA A 54 -19.29 8.81 -0.19
C ALA A 54 -17.80 9.06 -0.44
N CYS A 55 -17.35 10.30 -0.23
CA CYS A 55 -15.96 10.70 -0.43
C CYS A 55 -14.99 9.82 0.37
N PRO A 56 -13.93 9.25 -0.23
CA PRO A 56 -12.96 8.42 0.48
C PRO A 56 -12.25 9.11 1.65
N GLN A 57 -12.18 10.45 1.63
CA GLN A 57 -11.47 11.24 2.64
C GLN A 57 -12.38 11.75 3.76
N CYS A 58 -13.51 12.39 3.44
CA CYS A 58 -14.40 13.01 4.43
C CYS A 58 -15.78 12.36 4.54
N ARG A 59 -16.07 11.35 3.72
CA ARG A 59 -17.38 10.66 3.61
C ARG A 59 -18.54 11.55 3.19
N GLY A 60 -18.30 12.81 2.80
CA GLY A 60 -19.32 13.69 2.24
C GLY A 60 -19.90 13.13 0.92
N PRO A 61 -21.19 13.38 0.63
CA PRO A 61 -21.84 12.86 -0.56
C PRO A 61 -21.30 13.56 -1.82
N PHE A 62 -21.15 12.80 -2.91
CA PHE A 62 -20.80 13.35 -4.22
C PHE A 62 -21.41 12.51 -5.36
N LYS A 63 -21.49 13.10 -6.55
CA LYS A 63 -21.92 12.44 -7.78
C LYS A 63 -20.79 12.31 -8.80
N ARG A 64 -20.85 11.31 -9.67
CA ARG A 64 -19.83 11.09 -10.72
C ARG A 64 -19.81 12.24 -11.73
N GLU A 65 -20.96 12.80 -12.06
CA GLU A 65 -21.11 13.97 -12.94
C GLU A 65 -20.57 15.26 -12.29
N GLY A 66 -20.36 15.22 -10.97
CA GLY A 66 -19.75 16.28 -10.17
C GLY A 66 -18.23 16.37 -10.33
N PHE A 67 -17.59 15.46 -11.07
CA PHE A 67 -16.13 15.52 -11.28
C PHE A 67 -15.74 16.82 -11.99
N ARG A 68 -14.80 17.54 -11.38
CA ARG A 68 -14.23 18.78 -11.92
C ARG A 68 -12.73 18.59 -12.11
N PRO A 69 -12.23 18.42 -13.35
CA PRO A 69 -10.79 18.39 -13.62
C PRO A 69 -10.11 19.66 -13.13
N ASN A 70 -9.01 19.53 -12.40
CA ASN A 70 -8.28 20.65 -11.82
C ASN A 70 -6.90 20.79 -12.48
N ARG A 71 -6.85 21.48 -13.63
CA ARG A 71 -5.60 21.68 -14.39
C ARG A 71 -4.56 22.50 -13.62
N GLN A 72 -4.97 23.44 -12.77
CA GLN A 72 -4.04 24.22 -11.96
C GLN A 72 -3.35 23.34 -10.92
N LEU A 73 -4.11 22.47 -10.25
CA LEU A 73 -3.55 21.48 -9.33
C LEU A 73 -2.63 20.49 -10.06
N ALA A 74 -2.99 20.05 -11.28
CA ALA A 74 -2.12 19.21 -12.10
C ALA A 74 -0.77 19.90 -12.35
N ASN A 75 -0.78 21.17 -12.77
CA ASN A 75 0.43 21.96 -13.01
C ASN A 75 1.26 22.15 -11.73
N LEU A 76 0.62 22.37 -10.58
CA LEU A 76 1.32 22.48 -9.29
C LEU A 76 1.97 21.16 -8.89
N VAL A 77 1.25 20.04 -9.04
CA VAL A 77 1.79 18.70 -8.77
C VAL A 77 2.96 18.39 -9.69
N ASP A 78 2.89 18.75 -10.97
CA ASP A 78 4.00 18.58 -11.91
C ASP A 78 5.18 19.50 -11.59
N GLY A 79 4.92 20.73 -11.15
CA GLY A 79 5.94 21.64 -10.63
C GLY A 79 6.64 21.07 -9.40
N LEU A 80 5.88 20.49 -8.46
CA LEU A 80 6.42 19.81 -7.29
C LEU A 80 7.23 18.57 -7.69
N ARG A 81 6.73 17.74 -8.62
CA ARG A 81 7.48 16.60 -9.17
C ARG A 81 8.80 17.05 -9.80
N GLN A 82 8.82 18.18 -10.49
CA GLN A 82 10.01 18.74 -11.13
C GLN A 82 10.98 19.39 -10.13
N LEU A 83 10.47 20.09 -9.12
CA LEU A 83 11.29 20.56 -7.99
C LEU A 83 11.91 19.37 -7.25
N GLY A 84 11.16 18.28 -7.10
CA GLY A 84 11.65 16.98 -6.67
C GLY A 84 12.42 16.20 -7.73
N ARG A 85 12.79 16.79 -8.87
CA ARG A 85 13.75 16.20 -9.81
C ARG A 85 15.03 17.03 -9.88
N VAL A 86 14.92 18.36 -9.79
CA VAL A 86 16.04 19.29 -9.65
C VAL A 86 16.66 19.21 -8.24
N ALA A 87 15.87 18.82 -7.23
CA ALA A 87 16.34 18.49 -5.89
C ALA A 87 16.48 16.97 -5.65
N GLY A 88 16.12 16.11 -6.61
CA GLY A 88 15.90 14.66 -6.35
C GLY A 88 14.55 14.40 -5.65
N PRO A 89 13.97 13.18 -5.77
CA PRO A 89 12.57 12.91 -5.42
C PRO A 89 12.24 13.46 -4.04
N LEU A 90 11.14 14.20 -3.87
CA LEU A 90 10.77 14.92 -2.63
C LEU A 90 10.47 14.01 -1.41
N GLY A 91 10.91 12.76 -1.42
CA GLY A 91 10.99 11.86 -0.28
C GLY A 91 12.31 11.07 -0.19
N MET A 92 13.25 11.28 -1.12
CA MET A 92 14.55 10.61 -1.20
C MET A 92 15.69 11.55 -0.82
N GLN A 93 15.45 12.54 0.04
CA GLN A 93 16.50 13.39 0.58
C GLN A 93 16.69 13.11 2.07
N CYS A 94 17.95 13.10 2.51
CA CYS A 94 18.29 13.00 3.91
C CYS A 94 17.74 14.21 4.66
N PRO A 95 16.94 14.04 5.73
CA PRO A 95 16.39 15.16 6.48
C PRO A 95 17.45 15.98 7.21
N GLN A 96 18.61 15.39 7.50
CA GLN A 96 19.72 16.05 8.18
C GLN A 96 20.64 16.81 7.21
N HIS A 97 20.91 16.23 6.02
CA HIS A 97 21.94 16.74 5.12
C HIS A 97 21.40 17.29 3.78
N GLY A 98 20.14 17.06 3.45
CA GLY A 98 19.53 17.49 2.18
C GLY A 98 20.05 16.77 0.93
N HIS A 99 21.01 15.86 1.08
CA HIS A 99 21.53 15.03 -0.01
C HIS A 99 20.59 13.88 -0.36
N GLU A 100 20.63 13.46 -1.62
CA GLU A 100 19.89 12.29 -2.08
C GLU A 100 20.26 11.03 -1.28
N LEU A 101 19.23 10.30 -0.88
CA LEU A 101 19.33 8.98 -0.29
C LEU A 101 19.63 8.01 -1.42
N SER A 102 20.80 7.37 -1.36
CA SER A 102 21.28 6.45 -2.39
C SER A 102 21.65 5.08 -1.84
N ARG A 103 21.79 4.97 -0.51
CA ARG A 103 22.22 3.74 0.17
C ARG A 103 21.19 3.30 1.20
N PHE A 104 21.26 2.05 1.61
CA PHE A 104 20.46 1.47 2.67
C PHE A 104 21.37 0.72 3.63
N CYS A 105 21.24 0.99 4.92
CA CYS A 105 21.94 0.27 5.98
C CYS A 105 21.07 -0.87 6.48
N GLU A 106 21.62 -2.09 6.44
CA GLU A 106 20.93 -3.32 6.82
C GLU A 106 20.71 -3.41 8.33
N GLU A 107 21.70 -3.01 9.12
CA GLU A 107 21.64 -3.08 10.57
C GLU A 107 20.64 -2.07 11.15
N ASP A 108 20.62 -0.84 10.61
CA ASP A 108 19.74 0.22 11.10
C ASP A 108 18.38 0.28 10.38
N GLN A 109 18.21 -0.49 9.31
CA GLN A 109 17.02 -0.50 8.44
C GLN A 109 16.64 0.92 7.96
N LYS A 110 17.64 1.68 7.51
CA LYS A 110 17.50 3.09 7.12
C LYS A 110 18.12 3.40 5.76
N ALA A 111 17.43 4.25 5.00
CA ALA A 111 17.99 4.87 3.81
C ALA A 111 18.95 6.01 4.19
N LEU A 112 20.13 6.02 3.58
CA LEU A 112 21.24 6.92 3.86
C LEU A 112 21.62 7.73 2.62
N CYS A 113 22.04 8.98 2.83
CA CYS A 113 22.78 9.74 1.83
C CYS A 113 24.29 9.47 1.96
N TRP A 114 25.08 9.96 1.00
CA TRP A 114 26.54 9.77 0.99
C TRP A 114 27.23 10.27 2.28
N ALA A 115 26.72 11.34 2.89
CA ALA A 115 27.26 11.89 4.14
C ALA A 115 26.94 11.02 5.36
N CYS A 116 25.72 10.47 5.44
CA CYS A 116 25.35 9.51 6.49
C CYS A 116 26.13 8.20 6.34
N ASP A 117 26.28 7.69 5.12
CA ASP A 117 27.02 6.45 4.81
C ASP A 117 28.50 6.55 5.20
N SER A 118 29.11 7.73 5.01
CA SER A 118 30.49 8.01 5.43
C SER A 118 30.61 8.43 6.89
N GLY A 119 29.49 8.61 7.59
CA GLY A 119 29.41 9.12 8.94
C GLY A 119 29.84 8.10 9.99
N PRO A 120 30.21 8.55 11.20
CA PRO A 120 30.60 7.65 12.29
C PRO A 120 29.45 6.75 12.74
N GLU A 121 28.19 7.20 12.59
CA GLU A 121 26.99 6.46 13.02
C GLU A 121 26.78 5.15 12.26
N HIS A 122 27.14 5.10 10.98
CA HIS A 122 26.99 3.93 10.12
C HIS A 122 28.34 3.30 9.75
N ARG A 123 29.41 3.71 10.44
CA ARG A 123 30.77 3.27 10.14
C ARG A 123 30.93 1.78 10.41
N GLY A 124 31.15 1.00 9.36
CA GLY A 124 31.32 -0.45 9.46
C GLY A 124 30.02 -1.24 9.45
N HIS A 125 28.86 -0.58 9.30
CA HIS A 125 27.61 -1.26 8.98
C HIS A 125 27.62 -1.72 7.52
N ARG A 126 26.81 -2.72 7.20
CA ARG A 126 26.63 -3.14 5.81
C ARG A 126 25.65 -2.18 5.16
N THR A 127 26.15 -1.47 4.18
CA THR A 127 25.35 -0.59 3.34
C THR A 127 25.36 -1.08 1.90
N ALA A 128 24.21 -0.98 1.23
CA ALA A 128 24.03 -1.36 -0.16
C ALA A 128 23.32 -0.23 -0.93
N PRO A 129 23.43 -0.17 -2.27
CA PRO A 129 22.56 0.69 -3.07
C PRO A 129 21.08 0.46 -2.73
N LEU A 130 20.30 1.54 -2.64
CA LEU A 130 18.85 1.46 -2.32
C LEU A 130 18.10 0.52 -3.26
N GLN A 131 18.41 0.56 -4.55
CA GLN A 131 17.76 -0.31 -5.54
C GLN A 131 18.04 -1.80 -5.29
N GLU A 132 19.28 -2.15 -4.94
CA GLU A 132 19.67 -3.53 -4.66
C GLU A 132 19.06 -4.04 -3.34
N ALA A 133 19.06 -3.20 -2.30
CA ALA A 133 18.40 -3.52 -1.04
C ALA A 133 16.88 -3.72 -1.24
N ALA A 134 16.23 -2.84 -2.01
CA ALA A 134 14.82 -2.96 -2.33
C ALA A 134 14.49 -4.26 -3.08
N GLN A 135 15.32 -4.64 -4.06
CA GLN A 135 15.15 -5.91 -4.78
C GLN A 135 15.29 -7.13 -3.86
N ARG A 136 16.29 -7.12 -2.96
CA ARG A 136 16.47 -8.21 -1.98
C ARG A 136 15.27 -8.34 -1.04
N HIS A 137 14.84 -7.24 -0.42
CA HIS A 137 13.67 -7.28 0.47
C HIS A 137 12.38 -7.62 -0.28
N GLN A 138 12.22 -7.19 -1.53
CA GLN A 138 11.09 -7.60 -2.35
C GLN A 138 11.09 -9.12 -2.56
N ALA A 139 12.24 -9.72 -2.86
CA ALA A 139 12.37 -11.16 -3.02
C ALA A 139 12.08 -11.92 -1.71
N GLU A 140 12.59 -11.43 -0.57
CA GLU A 140 12.32 -11.98 0.76
C GLU A 140 10.82 -11.96 1.09
N LEU A 141 10.16 -10.82 0.86
CA LEU A 141 8.72 -10.67 1.06
C LEU A 141 7.91 -11.60 0.15
N GLN A 142 8.30 -11.72 -1.12
CA GLN A 142 7.66 -12.65 -2.05
C GLN A 142 7.80 -14.08 -1.54
N MET A 143 8.99 -14.52 -1.14
CA MET A 143 9.19 -15.86 -0.58
C MET A 143 8.35 -16.09 0.68
N ALA A 144 8.28 -15.12 1.58
CA ALA A 144 7.46 -15.22 2.79
C ALA A 144 5.96 -15.34 2.47
N LEU A 145 5.46 -14.56 1.51
CA LEU A 145 4.07 -14.64 1.05
C LEU A 145 3.74 -16.00 0.43
N GLU A 146 4.64 -16.54 -0.38
CA GLU A 146 4.51 -17.86 -0.99
C GLU A 146 4.43 -18.96 0.08
N LEU A 147 5.27 -18.89 1.11
CA LEU A 147 5.25 -19.83 2.23
C LEU A 147 3.91 -19.77 2.97
N VAL A 148 3.47 -18.58 3.37
CA VAL A 148 2.20 -18.38 4.08
C VAL A 148 1.02 -18.90 3.26
N ARG A 149 1.02 -18.69 1.94
CA ARG A 149 -0.03 -19.20 1.06
C ARG A 149 -0.06 -20.73 1.05
N LYS A 150 1.12 -21.38 0.99
CA LYS A 150 1.23 -22.83 1.02
C LYS A 150 0.73 -23.41 2.36
N GLU A 151 1.14 -22.82 3.48
CA GLU A 151 0.68 -23.25 4.81
C GLU A 151 -0.84 -23.14 4.96
N MET A 152 -1.45 -22.06 4.41
CA MET A 152 -2.90 -21.91 4.37
C MET A 152 -3.58 -23.03 3.59
N GLU A 153 -3.06 -23.40 2.42
CA GLU A 153 -3.60 -24.49 1.59
C GLU A 153 -3.49 -25.86 2.29
N GLU A 154 -2.38 -26.11 2.97
CA GLU A 154 -2.19 -27.32 3.78
C GLU A 154 -3.17 -27.37 4.96
N ALA A 155 -3.37 -26.26 5.67
CA ALA A 155 -4.33 -26.16 6.77
C ALA A 155 -5.77 -26.43 6.30
N LEU A 156 -6.19 -25.83 5.19
CA LEU A 156 -7.52 -26.08 4.59
C LEU A 156 -7.70 -27.55 4.20
N THR A 157 -6.65 -28.18 3.67
CA THR A 157 -6.67 -29.61 3.31
C THR A 157 -6.81 -30.49 4.57
N GLN A 158 -6.10 -30.15 5.65
CA GLN A 158 -6.22 -30.85 6.93
C GLN A 158 -7.62 -30.72 7.52
N GLU A 159 -8.21 -29.52 7.52
CA GLU A 159 -9.58 -29.27 7.96
C GLU A 159 -10.59 -30.14 7.20
N ALA A 160 -10.48 -30.19 5.86
CA ALA A 160 -11.36 -31.02 5.03
C ALA A 160 -11.21 -32.52 5.36
N ASN A 161 -9.99 -32.99 5.62
CA ASN A 161 -9.73 -34.39 5.98
C ASN A 161 -10.26 -34.75 7.38
N VAL A 162 -10.11 -33.85 8.35
CA VAL A 162 -10.72 -34.01 9.68
C VAL A 162 -12.25 -34.02 9.55
N GLY A 163 -12.82 -33.12 8.75
CA GLY A 163 -14.25 -33.11 8.43
C GLY A 163 -14.74 -34.46 7.86
N LYS A 164 -14.02 -35.04 6.89
CA LYS A 164 -14.36 -36.38 6.36
C LYS A 164 -14.27 -37.47 7.43
N LYS A 165 -13.19 -37.49 8.23
CA LYS A 165 -13.02 -38.48 9.31
C LYS A 165 -14.13 -38.38 10.35
N THR A 166 -14.51 -37.18 10.78
CA THR A 166 -15.59 -36.99 11.77
C THR A 166 -16.94 -37.49 11.25
N VAL A 167 -17.26 -37.29 9.97
CA VAL A 167 -18.49 -37.85 9.35
C VAL A 167 -18.46 -39.37 9.34
N ILE A 168 -17.32 -39.97 8.97
CA ILE A 168 -17.15 -41.43 8.96
C ILE A 168 -17.30 -41.99 10.38
N TRP A 169 -16.67 -41.36 11.37
CA TRP A 169 -16.74 -41.79 12.77
C TRP A 169 -18.16 -41.69 13.32
N LYS A 170 -18.89 -40.61 13.00
CA LYS A 170 -20.32 -40.48 13.36
C LYS A 170 -21.17 -41.60 12.75
N LYS A 171 -20.94 -41.96 11.49
CA LYS A 171 -21.63 -43.07 10.82
C LYS A 171 -21.31 -44.43 11.48
N LEU A 172 -20.03 -44.71 11.71
CA LEU A 172 -19.59 -45.97 12.33
C LEU A 172 -20.10 -46.11 13.77
N TRP A 173 -20.06 -45.03 14.55
CA TRP A 173 -20.60 -45.00 15.90
C TRP A 173 -22.13 -45.23 15.87
N GLY A 174 -22.87 -44.58 14.98
CA GLY A 174 -24.31 -44.80 14.81
C GLY A 174 -24.65 -46.24 14.46
N LEU A 175 -23.87 -46.88 13.57
CA LEU A 175 -24.04 -48.29 13.21
C LEU A 175 -23.73 -49.24 14.39
N LEU A 176 -22.70 -48.94 15.19
CA LEU A 176 -22.38 -49.71 16.40
C LEU A 176 -23.49 -49.60 17.44
N PHE A 177 -24.07 -48.41 17.61
CA PHE A 177 -25.17 -48.18 18.54
C PHE A 177 -26.42 -49.00 18.16
N LEU A 178 -26.75 -49.06 16.87
CA LEU A 178 -27.86 -49.89 16.35
C LEU A 178 -27.61 -51.41 16.45
N ALA A 179 -26.35 -51.84 16.53
CA ALA A 179 -25.98 -53.25 16.67
C ALA A 179 -25.89 -53.73 18.13
N LEU A 180 -26.03 -52.82 19.10
CA LEU A 180 -25.96 -53.08 20.54
C LEU A 180 -27.35 -52.99 21.22
N GLU A 181 -28.42 -52.75 20.47
CA GLU A 181 -29.79 -52.92 20.95
C GLU A 181 -30.20 -54.40 20.81
N PRO A 182 -30.67 -55.07 21.88
CA PRO A 182 -31.02 -56.50 21.89
C PRO A 182 -32.29 -56.84 21.11
#